data_AF-A0A642C3Y2-F1
#
_entry.id   AF-A0A642C3Y2-F1
#
_cell.length_a   1.000
_cell.length_b   1.000
_cell.length_c   1.000
_cell.angle_alpha   90.00
_cell.angle_beta   90.00
_cell.angle_gamma   90.00
#
_symmetry.space_group_name_H-M   'P 1'
#
loop_
_entity.id
_entity.type
_entity.pdbx_description
1 polymer ?
#
loop_
_entity_poly.entity_id
_entity_poly.type
_entity_poly.pdbx_seq_one_letter_code
_entity_poly.pdbx_strand_id
1 'polypeptide(L)'
;TDGIWALEVSSTGSYSARQPITRDVCINSDSITQIDNAVLFATDRGIMLISGSTSQCISDILDSELAFSINSLPHLNKLVNNTRFNSTEFQFLTFREFLKTCRMIYDYIHQRIIIHNPSCTYAYLYSMDSKQWGMMHSNIMSGLNSYPDALAMTSDNDLVNFSQPDNTIEPITALAVTRPFKIDDPNMFKTIDTIIQRGYFKSSHVSQVLYGSNDLFNWHAVWSSTDKYMRGFHGTPYKAFRLVLICKLDKSESLLGFTVQFTPRMLNKPR
;
A
#
# COMPACT_ATOMS: atom_id res chain seq x y z
N THR A 1 29.96 -8.73 -34.36
CA THR A 1 28.88 -8.99 -33.40
C THR A 1 27.63 -8.47 -34.04
N ASP A 2 26.95 -9.34 -34.79
CA ASP A 2 25.85 -8.93 -35.67
C ASP A 2 24.54 -8.95 -34.89
N GLY A 3 24.03 -7.76 -34.57
CA GLY A 3 22.70 -7.58 -34.00
C GLY A 3 21.68 -7.27 -35.09
N ILE A 4 20.45 -7.73 -34.91
CA ILE A 4 19.29 -7.33 -35.72
C ILE A 4 18.81 -5.97 -35.20
N TRP A 5 18.74 -4.94 -36.06
CA TRP A 5 18.30 -3.59 -35.70
C TRP A 5 17.04 -3.21 -36.48
N ALA A 6 16.04 -2.64 -35.79
CA ALA A 6 14.92 -1.98 -36.43
C ALA A 6 15.34 -0.57 -36.85
N LEU A 7 15.29 -0.27 -38.14
CA LEU A 7 15.66 1.02 -38.72
C LEU A 7 14.44 1.70 -39.33
N GLU A 8 14.34 3.02 -39.16
CA GLU A 8 13.39 3.89 -39.85
C GLU A 8 14.13 4.83 -40.80
N VAL A 9 13.55 5.07 -41.98
CA VAL A 9 14.07 6.05 -42.95
C VAL A 9 13.48 7.41 -42.61
N SER A 10 14.34 8.36 -42.21
CA SER A 10 13.92 9.73 -41.93
C SER A 10 13.40 10.43 -43.20
N SER A 11 12.72 11.56 -43.02
CA SER A 11 12.27 12.42 -44.13
C SER A 11 13.40 12.94 -45.02
N THR A 12 14.65 12.87 -44.55
CA THR A 12 15.88 13.22 -45.28
C THR A 12 16.58 12.02 -45.94
N GLY A 13 15.99 10.82 -45.85
CA GLY A 13 16.54 9.59 -46.46
C GLY A 13 17.65 8.91 -45.64
N SER A 14 17.92 9.35 -44.41
CA SER A 14 18.90 8.70 -43.53
C SER A 14 18.27 7.58 -42.71
N TYR A 15 19.04 6.51 -42.47
CA TYR A 15 18.62 5.41 -41.60
C TYR A 15 18.87 5.79 -40.13
N SER A 16 17.84 5.69 -39.30
CA SER A 16 17.93 5.89 -37.85
C SER A 16 17.46 4.64 -37.11
N ALA A 17 18.13 4.30 -36.01
CA ALA A 17 17.71 3.20 -35.16
C ALA A 17 16.42 3.56 -34.41
N ARG A 18 15.37 2.76 -34.59
CA ARG A 18 14.11 2.91 -33.84
C ARG A 18 14.22 2.11 -32.55
N GLN A 19 14.44 2.84 -31.45
CA GLN A 19 14.41 2.24 -30.12
C GLN A 19 13.00 2.41 -29.54
N PRO A 20 12.38 1.32 -29.05
CA PRO A 20 11.08 1.45 -28.40
C PRO A 20 11.23 2.24 -27.09
N ILE A 21 10.27 3.12 -26.81
CA ILE A 21 10.25 3.96 -25.59
C ILE A 21 10.27 3.09 -24.32
N THR A 22 9.59 1.94 -24.37
CA THR A 22 9.71 0.90 -23.35
C THR A 22 9.67 -0.50 -23.99
N ARG A 23 10.24 -1.48 -23.29
CA ARG A 23 10.10 -2.91 -23.60
C ARG A 23 9.00 -3.59 -22.80
N ASP A 24 8.36 -2.87 -21.87
CA ASP A 24 7.33 -3.43 -21.02
C ASP A 24 6.07 -3.75 -21.83
N VAL A 25 5.50 -4.93 -21.59
CA VAL A 25 4.33 -5.44 -22.31
C VAL A 25 3.10 -5.34 -21.43
N CYS A 26 2.01 -4.79 -21.98
CA CYS A 26 0.72 -4.76 -21.31
C CYS A 26 0.19 -6.18 -21.12
N ILE A 27 -0.06 -6.59 -19.87
CA ILE A 27 -0.58 -7.93 -19.54
C ILE A 27 -2.11 -7.96 -19.42
N ASN A 28 -2.74 -6.78 -19.33
CA ASN A 28 -4.17 -6.64 -19.09
C ASN A 28 -4.69 -5.39 -19.81
N SER A 29 -5.43 -5.58 -20.90
CA SER A 29 -5.99 -4.48 -21.71
C SER A 29 -6.99 -3.62 -20.94
N ASP A 30 -7.73 -4.19 -19.99
CA ASP A 30 -8.71 -3.46 -19.18
C ASP A 30 -8.06 -2.52 -18.16
N SER A 31 -6.76 -2.69 -17.91
CA SER A 31 -5.99 -1.81 -17.03
C SER A 31 -5.57 -0.50 -17.70
N ILE A 32 -5.63 -0.42 -19.04
CA ILE A 32 -5.16 0.73 -19.80
C ILE A 32 -6.03 1.94 -19.47
N THR A 33 -5.43 2.96 -18.87
CA THR A 33 -6.13 4.15 -18.41
C THR A 33 -5.42 5.39 -18.91
N GLN A 34 -6.13 6.23 -19.66
CA GLN A 34 -5.63 7.51 -20.13
C GLN A 34 -5.87 8.57 -19.03
N ILE A 35 -4.84 9.35 -18.75
CA ILE A 35 -4.88 10.55 -17.92
C ILE A 35 -4.35 11.73 -18.75
N ASP A 36 -4.47 12.96 -18.24
CA ASP A 36 -4.23 14.19 -19.02
C ASP A 36 -3.03 14.13 -19.99
N ASN A 37 -1.84 13.85 -19.45
CA ASN A 37 -0.59 13.86 -20.21
C ASN A 37 0.09 12.49 -20.28
N ALA A 38 -0.59 11.41 -19.89
CA ALA A 38 0.02 10.10 -19.78
C ALA A 38 -0.97 8.96 -19.97
N VAL A 39 -0.43 7.76 -20.22
CA VAL A 39 -1.19 6.52 -20.26
C VAL A 39 -0.61 5.56 -19.23
N LEU A 40 -1.49 4.99 -18.42
CA LEU A 40 -1.20 3.98 -17.42
C LEU A 40 -1.58 2.61 -17.96
N PHE A 41 -0.78 1.58 -17.67
CA PHE A 41 -1.13 0.19 -17.98
C PHE A 41 -0.36 -0.77 -17.08
N ALA A 42 -0.96 -1.93 -16.82
CA ALA A 42 -0.36 -2.99 -16.02
C ALA A 42 0.58 -3.86 -16.85
N THR A 43 1.69 -4.25 -16.25
CA THR A 43 2.75 -5.10 -16.82
C THR A 43 3.19 -6.12 -15.77
N ASP A 44 4.02 -7.11 -16.15
CA ASP A 44 4.56 -8.08 -15.18
C ASP A 44 5.40 -7.45 -14.06
N ARG A 45 6.01 -6.28 -14.32
CA ARG A 45 6.78 -5.52 -13.33
C ARG A 45 5.87 -4.72 -12.40
N GLY A 46 4.80 -4.15 -12.92
CA GLY A 46 4.00 -3.17 -12.21
C GLY A 46 3.15 -2.30 -13.13
N ILE A 47 2.64 -1.20 -12.58
CA ILE A 47 1.90 -0.18 -13.31
C ILE A 47 2.91 0.79 -13.93
N MET A 48 2.93 0.78 -15.26
CA MET A 48 3.76 1.68 -16.04
C MET A 48 2.97 2.93 -16.37
N LEU A 49 3.62 4.09 -16.19
CA LEU A 49 3.14 5.39 -16.64
C LEU A 49 4.02 5.83 -17.81
N ILE A 50 3.41 5.99 -18.98
CA ILE A 50 4.07 6.55 -20.17
C ILE A 50 3.58 7.96 -20.41
N SER A 51 4.51 8.91 -20.49
CA SER A 51 4.25 10.29 -20.87
C SER A 51 5.30 10.74 -21.89
N GLY A 52 4.86 11.09 -23.10
CA GLY A 52 5.75 11.43 -24.20
C GLY A 52 6.77 10.31 -24.49
N SER A 53 8.05 10.65 -24.37
CA SER A 53 9.18 9.72 -24.58
C SER A 53 9.68 9.06 -23.29
N THR A 54 8.96 9.19 -22.17
CA THR A 54 9.37 8.64 -20.87
C THR A 54 8.42 7.54 -20.41
N SER A 55 8.99 6.52 -19.77
CA SER A 55 8.25 5.43 -19.15
C SER A 55 8.81 5.19 -17.74
N GLN A 56 7.92 5.14 -16.74
CA GLN A 56 8.30 4.90 -15.35
C GLN A 56 7.34 3.91 -14.70
N CYS A 57 7.86 3.00 -13.89
CA CYS A 57 7.02 2.15 -13.04
C CYS A 57 6.69 2.89 -11.76
N ILE A 58 5.41 3.18 -11.52
CA ILE A 58 4.98 3.91 -10.31
C ILE A 58 4.72 2.98 -9.12
N SER A 59 4.66 1.68 -9.36
CA SER A 59 4.29 0.67 -8.36
C SER A 59 5.46 -0.24 -7.93
N ASP A 60 6.71 0.10 -8.26
CA ASP A 60 7.89 -0.71 -7.87
C ASP A 60 7.94 -0.94 -6.35
N ILE A 61 7.47 0.01 -5.56
CA ILE A 61 7.45 -0.08 -4.09
C ILE A 61 6.48 -1.15 -3.54
N LEU A 62 5.48 -1.54 -4.32
CA LEU A 62 4.46 -2.52 -3.95
C LEU A 62 4.87 -3.95 -4.30
N ASP A 63 5.93 -4.15 -5.08
CA ASP A 63 6.38 -5.47 -5.48
C ASP A 63 6.82 -6.28 -4.26
N SER A 64 6.21 -7.45 -4.10
CA SER A 64 6.46 -8.40 -3.01
C SER A 64 6.19 -9.80 -3.52
N GLU A 65 7.13 -10.71 -3.27
CA GLU A 65 7.02 -12.13 -3.65
C GLU A 65 5.87 -12.83 -2.92
N LEU A 66 5.59 -12.40 -1.69
CA LEU A 66 4.57 -12.99 -0.84
C LEU A 66 3.55 -11.93 -0.41
N ALA A 67 2.28 -12.33 -0.41
CA ALA A 67 1.19 -11.52 0.12
C ALA A 67 1.22 -11.55 1.65
N PHE A 68 0.86 -10.43 2.28
CA PHE A 68 0.68 -10.40 3.72
C PHE A 68 -0.53 -11.25 4.11
N SER A 69 -0.38 -12.08 5.14
CA SER A 69 -1.49 -12.82 5.74
C SER A 69 -1.65 -12.40 7.20
N ILE A 70 -2.88 -12.13 7.59
CA ILE A 70 -3.23 -11.76 8.96
C ILE A 70 -2.92 -12.88 9.97
N ASN A 71 -2.96 -14.13 9.51
CA ASN A 71 -2.62 -15.33 10.27
C ASN A 71 -1.12 -15.41 10.64
N SER A 72 -0.26 -14.64 9.96
CA SER A 72 1.19 -14.62 10.23
C SER A 72 1.53 -14.00 11.59
N LEU A 73 0.59 -13.25 12.19
CA LEU A 73 0.76 -12.60 13.48
C LEU A 73 -0.10 -13.27 14.54
N PRO A 74 0.47 -13.66 15.70
CA PRO A 74 -0.30 -14.35 16.71
C PRO A 74 -1.40 -13.46 17.27
N HIS A 75 -2.57 -14.05 17.45
CA HIS A 75 -3.78 -13.41 18.00
C HIS A 75 -4.37 -12.24 17.21
N LEU A 76 -3.78 -11.84 16.06
CA LEU A 76 -4.28 -10.71 15.28
C LEU A 76 -5.69 -10.95 14.75
N ASN A 77 -5.99 -12.17 14.27
CA ASN A 77 -7.35 -12.52 13.82
C ASN A 77 -8.41 -12.29 14.90
N LYS A 78 -8.09 -12.59 16.16
CA LYS A 78 -9.02 -12.40 17.27
C LYS A 78 -9.28 -10.92 17.50
N LEU A 79 -8.25 -10.08 17.36
CA LEU A 79 -8.39 -8.63 17.45
C LEU A 79 -9.23 -8.07 16.31
N VAL A 80 -9.00 -8.56 15.09
CA VAL A 80 -9.73 -8.13 13.90
C VAL A 80 -11.18 -8.56 13.94
N ASN A 81 -11.49 -9.77 14.41
CA ASN A 81 -12.87 -10.22 14.59
C ASN A 81 -13.64 -9.40 15.64
N ASN A 82 -12.95 -8.68 16.54
CA ASN A 82 -13.58 -7.74 17.47
C ASN A 82 -13.82 -6.35 16.84
N THR A 83 -13.48 -6.16 15.56
CA THR A 83 -13.74 -4.95 14.79
C THR A 83 -14.91 -5.17 13.82
N ARG A 84 -15.24 -4.15 13.01
CA ARG A 84 -16.25 -4.25 11.94
C ARG A 84 -15.78 -5.08 10.74
N PHE A 85 -14.52 -5.50 10.68
CA PHE A 85 -13.96 -6.23 9.54
C PHE A 85 -14.19 -7.74 9.65
N ASN A 86 -14.47 -8.38 8.52
CA ASN A 86 -14.47 -9.83 8.45
C ASN A 86 -13.08 -10.38 8.06
N SER A 87 -12.70 -11.53 8.62
CA SER A 87 -11.37 -12.13 8.34
C SER A 87 -11.12 -12.45 6.86
N THR A 88 -12.18 -12.66 6.08
CA THR A 88 -12.14 -12.89 4.63
C THR A 88 -11.70 -11.65 3.84
N GLU A 89 -11.87 -10.45 4.39
CA GLU A 89 -11.48 -9.18 3.75
C GLU A 89 -9.96 -8.97 3.69
N PHE A 90 -9.19 -9.78 4.41
CA PHE A 90 -7.72 -9.69 4.48
C PHE A 90 -7.00 -10.78 3.67
N GLN A 91 -7.69 -11.36 2.68
CA GLN A 91 -7.08 -12.27 1.71
C GLN A 91 -6.42 -11.46 0.59
N PHE A 92 -5.18 -11.02 0.85
CA PHE A 92 -4.42 -10.26 -0.11
C PHE A 92 -3.77 -11.16 -1.16
N LEU A 93 -3.80 -10.70 -2.40
CA LEU A 93 -3.01 -11.28 -3.48
C LEU A 93 -1.63 -10.63 -3.48
N THR A 94 -0.65 -11.27 -4.12
CA THR A 94 0.58 -10.55 -4.49
C THR A 94 0.19 -9.45 -5.47
N PHE A 95 0.97 -8.36 -5.49
CA PHE A 95 0.64 -7.24 -6.37
C PHE A 95 0.61 -7.66 -7.85
N ARG A 96 1.51 -8.56 -8.27
CA ARG A 96 1.53 -9.11 -9.63
C ARG A 96 0.28 -9.92 -9.99
N GLU A 97 -0.22 -10.75 -9.07
CA GLU A 97 -1.48 -11.48 -9.28
C GLU A 97 -2.68 -10.52 -9.32
N PHE A 98 -2.67 -9.50 -8.47
CA PHE A 98 -3.71 -8.46 -8.45
C PHE A 98 -3.81 -7.72 -9.80
N LEU A 99 -2.68 -7.47 -10.49
CA LEU A 99 -2.66 -6.73 -11.76
C LEU A 99 -3.29 -7.48 -12.95
N LYS A 100 -3.36 -8.81 -12.91
CA LYS A 100 -3.88 -9.62 -14.03
C LYS A 100 -5.33 -9.29 -14.38
N THR A 101 -6.14 -8.91 -13.41
CA THR A 101 -7.56 -8.56 -13.59
C THR A 101 -7.91 -7.18 -13.02
N CYS A 102 -6.91 -6.33 -12.78
CA CYS A 102 -7.15 -4.99 -12.27
C CYS A 102 -7.73 -4.04 -13.34
N ARG A 103 -8.38 -2.98 -12.87
CA ARG A 103 -8.84 -1.84 -13.64
C ARG A 103 -8.48 -0.56 -12.89
N MET A 104 -8.36 0.57 -13.58
CA MET A 104 -8.03 1.84 -12.94
C MET A 104 -9.08 2.91 -13.23
N ILE A 105 -9.25 3.81 -12.27
CA ILE A 105 -10.10 4.98 -12.35
C ILE A 105 -9.24 6.17 -11.97
N TYR A 106 -9.32 7.25 -12.74
CA TYR A 106 -8.59 8.48 -12.45
C TYR A 106 -9.54 9.56 -11.96
N ASP A 107 -9.26 10.05 -10.76
CA ASP A 107 -9.92 11.21 -10.14
C ASP A 107 -9.14 12.46 -10.53
N TYR A 108 -9.64 13.16 -11.56
CA TYR A 108 -8.99 14.35 -12.10
C TYR A 108 -8.95 15.50 -11.08
N ILE A 109 -9.97 15.61 -10.23
CA ILE A 109 -10.10 16.69 -9.25
C ILE A 109 -8.98 16.63 -8.20
N HIS A 110 -8.67 15.43 -7.72
CA HIS A 110 -7.67 15.23 -6.66
C HIS A 110 -6.36 14.60 -7.16
N GLN A 111 -6.24 14.36 -8.46
CA GLN A 111 -5.09 13.71 -9.10
C GLN A 111 -4.74 12.38 -8.42
N ARG A 112 -5.74 11.50 -8.27
CA ARG A 112 -5.59 10.19 -7.65
C ARG A 112 -5.97 9.08 -8.62
N ILE A 113 -5.21 8.00 -8.60
CA ILE A 113 -5.50 6.79 -9.35
C ILE A 113 -6.05 5.76 -8.35
N ILE A 114 -7.25 5.25 -8.61
CA ILE A 114 -7.85 4.14 -7.87
C ILE A 114 -7.67 2.89 -8.73
N ILE A 115 -6.88 1.92 -8.27
CA ILE A 115 -6.71 0.63 -8.93
C ILE A 115 -7.50 -0.42 -8.16
N HIS A 116 -8.55 -0.92 -8.79
CA HIS A 116 -9.44 -1.92 -8.21
C HIS A 116 -9.33 -3.24 -8.96
N ASN A 117 -9.68 -4.33 -8.31
CA ASN A 117 -9.80 -5.64 -8.94
C ASN A 117 -11.16 -6.21 -8.56
N PRO A 118 -12.08 -6.48 -9.51
CA PRO A 118 -13.44 -6.94 -9.21
C PRO A 118 -13.50 -8.26 -8.42
N SER A 119 -12.42 -9.04 -8.40
CA SER A 119 -12.31 -10.28 -7.62
C SER A 119 -11.77 -10.08 -6.20
N CYS A 120 -11.42 -8.84 -5.81
CA CYS A 120 -10.86 -8.50 -4.52
C CYS A 120 -11.75 -7.50 -3.77
N THR A 121 -11.74 -7.55 -2.43
CA THR A 121 -12.48 -6.62 -1.56
C THR A 121 -11.68 -5.36 -1.20
N TYR A 122 -10.63 -5.06 -1.95
CA TYR A 122 -9.74 -3.93 -1.70
C TYR A 122 -9.23 -3.33 -3.01
N ALA A 123 -8.88 -2.05 -2.94
CA ALA A 123 -8.26 -1.30 -4.02
C ALA A 123 -6.99 -0.59 -3.51
N TYR A 124 -6.04 -0.40 -4.42
CA TYR A 124 -4.90 0.48 -4.19
C TYR A 124 -5.23 1.90 -4.63
N LEU A 125 -4.77 2.88 -3.88
CA LEU A 125 -4.81 4.28 -4.28
C LEU A 125 -3.40 4.79 -4.47
N TYR A 126 -3.20 5.58 -5.52
CA TYR A 126 -1.97 6.32 -5.73
C TYR A 126 -2.29 7.80 -5.86
N SER A 127 -1.62 8.64 -5.08
CA SER A 127 -1.69 10.09 -5.24
C SER A 127 -0.57 10.55 -6.17
N MET A 128 -0.93 11.24 -7.25
CA MET A 128 0.05 11.83 -8.16
C MET A 128 0.84 12.96 -7.49
N ASP A 129 0.19 13.71 -6.58
CA ASP A 129 0.79 14.82 -5.84
C ASP A 129 1.88 14.35 -4.87
N SER A 130 1.53 13.43 -3.97
CA SER A 130 2.47 12.96 -2.93
C SER A 130 3.35 11.79 -3.38
N LYS A 131 3.01 11.14 -4.50
CA LYS A 131 3.61 9.90 -5.01
C LYS A 131 3.55 8.75 -3.98
N GLN A 132 2.52 8.76 -3.15
CA GLN A 132 2.32 7.76 -2.11
C GLN A 132 1.19 6.81 -2.46
N TRP A 133 1.35 5.58 -1.97
CA TRP A 133 0.38 4.51 -2.10
C TRP A 133 -0.44 4.35 -0.83
N GLY A 134 -1.72 4.05 -1.00
CA GLY A 134 -2.64 3.65 0.05
C GLY A 134 -3.46 2.44 -0.37
N MET A 135 -4.22 1.90 0.57
CA MET A 135 -5.21 0.85 0.32
C MET A 135 -6.54 1.25 0.94
N MET A 136 -7.63 0.87 0.29
CA MET A 136 -8.99 1.01 0.83
C MET A 136 -9.80 -0.25 0.58
N HIS A 137 -10.84 -0.47 1.39
CA HIS A 137 -11.89 -1.42 1.05
C HIS A 137 -12.54 -1.02 -0.28
N SER A 138 -12.83 -1.98 -1.14
CA SER A 138 -13.42 -1.73 -2.45
C SER A 138 -14.42 -2.81 -2.81
N ASN A 139 -15.59 -2.38 -3.26
CA ASN A 139 -16.61 -3.19 -3.92
C ASN A 139 -16.81 -2.75 -5.38
N ILE A 140 -15.80 -2.11 -5.99
CA ILE A 140 -15.89 -1.53 -7.33
C ILE A 140 -15.81 -2.65 -8.39
N MET A 141 -16.83 -2.74 -9.23
CA MET A 141 -16.91 -3.70 -10.33
C MET A 141 -16.39 -3.13 -11.65
N SER A 142 -16.68 -1.85 -11.91
CA SER A 142 -16.23 -1.17 -13.14
C SER A 142 -16.13 0.33 -12.95
N GLY A 143 -15.06 0.94 -13.45
CA GLY A 143 -14.95 2.37 -13.63
C GLY A 143 -15.70 2.88 -14.87
N LEU A 144 -16.16 4.13 -14.82
CA LEU A 144 -16.68 4.85 -15.96
C LEU A 144 -15.69 5.97 -16.31
N ASN A 145 -15.42 6.15 -17.61
CA ASN A 145 -14.62 7.28 -18.08
C ASN A 145 -15.50 8.54 -18.09
N SER A 146 -15.49 9.28 -16.99
CA SER A 146 -16.22 10.53 -16.83
C SER A 146 -15.22 11.62 -16.45
N TYR A 147 -15.15 12.68 -17.24
CA TYR A 147 -14.34 13.85 -16.90
C TYR A 147 -15.25 14.93 -16.32
N PRO A 148 -14.89 15.56 -15.18
CA PRO A 148 -13.71 15.33 -14.34
C PRO A 148 -13.92 14.28 -13.23
N ASP A 149 -15.13 13.72 -13.11
CA ASP A 149 -15.54 12.88 -11.97
C ASP A 149 -15.10 11.41 -12.06
N ALA A 150 -14.53 10.86 -10.99
CA ALA A 150 -14.24 9.43 -10.86
C ALA A 150 -15.49 8.61 -10.52
N LEU A 151 -16.29 8.30 -11.54
CA LEU A 151 -17.49 7.47 -11.42
C LEU A 151 -17.16 5.98 -11.48
N ALA A 152 -17.83 5.18 -10.64
CA ALA A 152 -17.71 3.73 -10.67
C ALA A 152 -19.03 3.03 -10.30
N MET A 153 -19.23 1.83 -10.85
CA MET A 153 -20.31 0.93 -10.48
C MET A 153 -19.83 -0.01 -9.39
N THR A 154 -20.58 -0.13 -8.30
CA THR A 154 -20.32 -1.08 -7.22
C THR A 154 -20.94 -2.45 -7.51
N SER A 155 -20.59 -3.46 -6.70
CA SER A 155 -21.23 -4.78 -6.73
C SER A 155 -22.72 -4.74 -6.38
N ASP A 156 -23.16 -3.69 -5.70
CA ASP A 156 -24.54 -3.49 -5.26
C ASP A 156 -25.40 -2.79 -6.33
N ASN A 157 -24.84 -2.60 -7.54
CA ASN A 157 -25.42 -1.85 -8.66
C ASN A 157 -25.65 -0.36 -8.38
N ASP A 158 -24.88 0.22 -7.46
CA ASP A 158 -24.90 1.65 -7.20
C ASP A 158 -23.82 2.37 -8.03
N LEU A 159 -24.18 3.54 -8.57
CA LEU A 159 -23.25 4.45 -9.21
C LEU A 159 -22.68 5.41 -8.15
N VAL A 160 -21.40 5.29 -7.85
CA VAL A 160 -20.70 6.11 -6.84
C VAL A 160 -19.72 7.08 -7.51
N ASN A 161 -19.55 8.25 -6.91
CA ASN A 161 -18.56 9.25 -7.34
C ASN A 161 -17.46 9.40 -6.27
N PHE A 162 -16.24 8.96 -6.60
CA PHE A 162 -15.08 9.03 -5.70
C PHE A 162 -14.43 10.43 -5.65
N SER A 163 -14.80 11.33 -6.56
CA SER A 163 -14.36 12.72 -6.55
C SER A 163 -15.18 13.59 -5.59
N GLN A 164 -16.30 13.09 -5.07
CA GLN A 164 -17.12 13.82 -4.10
C GLN A 164 -16.82 13.31 -2.70
N PRO A 165 -16.49 14.18 -1.72
CA PRO A 165 -16.36 13.75 -0.35
C PRO A 165 -17.74 13.36 0.19
N ASP A 166 -17.90 12.13 0.64
CA ASP A 166 -19.10 11.76 1.36
C ASP A 166 -19.08 12.42 2.75
N ASN A 167 -20.09 13.26 3.00
CA ASN A 167 -20.25 14.01 4.23
C ASN A 167 -21.08 13.25 5.27
N THR A 168 -21.61 12.08 4.90
CA THR A 168 -22.42 11.23 5.76
C THR A 168 -21.62 10.10 6.43
N ILE A 169 -20.33 9.95 6.07
CA ILE A 169 -19.46 8.89 6.58
C ILE A 169 -19.31 9.00 8.10
N GLU A 170 -19.72 7.93 8.79
CA GLU A 170 -19.39 7.63 10.18
C GLU A 170 -17.87 7.43 10.39
N PRO A 171 -17.36 7.52 11.63
CA PRO A 171 -15.96 7.24 11.92
C PRO A 171 -15.50 5.91 11.30
N ILE A 172 -14.46 5.96 10.48
CA ILE A 172 -13.97 4.78 9.76
C ILE A 172 -13.09 3.95 10.68
N THR A 173 -13.33 2.65 10.72
CA THR A 173 -12.35 1.73 11.30
C THR A 173 -11.29 1.45 10.25
N ALA A 174 -10.01 1.55 10.63
CA ALA A 174 -8.87 1.28 9.76
C ALA A 174 -7.89 0.35 10.47
N LEU A 175 -7.32 -0.59 9.72
CA LEU A 175 -6.22 -1.44 10.17
C LEU A 175 -4.96 -1.02 9.43
N ALA A 176 -3.91 -0.62 10.16
CA ALA A 176 -2.61 -0.36 9.59
C ALA A 176 -1.59 -1.38 10.10
N VAL A 177 -0.92 -2.06 9.18
CA VAL A 177 0.14 -3.02 9.50
C VAL A 177 1.41 -2.59 8.79
N THR A 178 2.47 -2.37 9.58
CA THR A 178 3.78 -2.04 9.01
C THR A 178 4.43 -3.25 8.34
N ARG A 179 5.30 -2.99 7.35
CA ARG A 179 6.29 -4.00 6.95
C ARG A 179 7.22 -4.28 8.14
N PRO A 180 7.79 -5.49 8.25
CA PRO A 180 8.82 -5.77 9.25
C PRO A 180 9.92 -4.71 9.15
N PHE A 181 10.23 -4.07 10.27
CA PHE A 181 11.26 -3.04 10.31
C PHE A 181 12.29 -3.36 11.39
N LYS A 182 13.51 -2.92 11.14
CA LYS A 182 14.63 -2.99 12.07
C LYS A 182 15.05 -1.56 12.37
N ILE A 183 15.39 -1.30 13.63
CA ILE A 183 15.81 0.01 14.10
C ILE A 183 17.34 0.00 14.17
N ASP A 184 18.01 1.04 13.70
CA ASP A 184 19.48 1.18 13.67
C ASP A 184 20.19 -0.09 13.17
N ASP A 185 21.06 -0.70 13.99
CA ASP A 185 21.83 -1.90 13.63
C ASP A 185 20.90 -3.12 13.42
N PRO A 186 20.78 -3.68 12.20
CA PRO A 186 19.85 -4.76 11.89
C PRO A 186 20.07 -6.09 12.65
N ASN A 187 21.26 -6.29 13.22
CA ASN A 187 21.66 -7.56 13.84
C ASN A 187 21.69 -7.49 15.36
N MET A 188 21.59 -6.29 15.93
CA MET A 188 21.57 -6.07 17.37
C MET A 188 20.17 -6.23 17.96
N PHE A 189 20.09 -7.00 19.04
CA PHE A 189 18.90 -7.15 19.89
C PHE A 189 18.53 -5.82 20.55
N LYS A 190 17.25 -5.44 20.48
CA LYS A 190 16.72 -4.20 21.07
C LYS A 190 15.48 -4.48 21.89
N THR A 191 15.34 -3.79 23.00
CA THR A 191 14.09 -3.75 23.77
C THR A 191 13.45 -2.38 23.52
N ILE A 192 12.25 -2.37 22.96
CA ILE A 192 11.44 -1.15 22.86
C ILE A 192 10.74 -0.94 24.19
N ASP A 193 10.81 0.27 24.73
CA ASP A 193 10.15 0.64 25.99
C ASP A 193 8.95 1.59 25.80
N THR A 194 9.00 2.38 24.73
CA THR A 194 8.00 3.40 24.43
C THR A 194 7.73 3.51 22.94
N ILE A 195 6.45 3.51 22.56
CA ILE A 195 5.96 3.90 21.23
C ILE A 195 4.90 4.98 21.40
N ILE A 196 5.01 6.05 20.61
CA ILE A 196 4.06 7.15 20.59
C ILE A 196 3.55 7.35 19.17
N GLN A 197 2.26 7.14 18.95
CA GLN A 197 1.61 7.45 17.68
C GLN A 197 1.46 8.96 17.52
N ARG A 198 1.83 9.48 16.35
CA ARG A 198 1.81 10.90 15.98
C ARG A 198 0.76 11.12 14.88
N GLY A 199 0.01 12.20 15.00
CA GLY A 199 -1.06 12.55 14.09
C GLY A 199 -2.05 13.50 14.73
N TYR A 200 -3.14 13.75 14.03
CA TYR A 200 -4.27 14.53 14.49
C TYR A 200 -5.45 13.59 14.73
N PHE A 201 -5.66 13.18 15.98
CA PHE A 201 -6.76 12.30 16.39
C PHE A 201 -7.00 12.41 17.90
N LYS A 202 -8.21 12.06 18.33
CA LYS A 202 -8.60 12.01 19.74
C LYS A 202 -7.88 10.87 20.48
N SER A 203 -7.69 11.05 21.80
CA SER A 203 -7.22 9.94 22.65
C SER A 203 -8.23 8.79 22.57
N SER A 204 -7.76 7.54 22.64
CA SER A 204 -8.53 6.30 22.43
C SER A 204 -8.94 5.93 21.00
N HIS A 205 -8.79 6.82 20.01
CA HIS A 205 -9.10 6.49 18.61
C HIS A 205 -8.04 5.61 17.95
N VAL A 206 -6.88 5.45 18.57
CA VAL A 206 -5.78 4.61 18.07
C VAL A 206 -5.41 3.60 19.14
N SER A 207 -5.60 2.33 18.81
CA SER A 207 -5.07 1.18 19.55
C SER A 207 -3.90 0.59 18.78
N GLN A 208 -2.93 0.02 19.48
CA GLN A 208 -1.68 -0.45 18.90
C GLN A 208 -1.17 -1.73 19.56
N VAL A 209 -0.57 -2.60 18.75
CA VAL A 209 0.08 -3.84 19.18
C VAL A 209 1.45 -3.92 18.56
N LEU A 210 2.45 -4.17 19.41
CA LEU A 210 3.83 -4.35 19.01
C LEU A 210 4.15 -5.85 18.95
N TYR A 211 4.66 -6.29 17.81
CA TYR A 211 5.20 -7.62 17.61
C TYR A 211 6.72 -7.58 17.46
N GLY A 212 7.38 -8.59 18.00
CA GLY A 212 8.82 -8.78 17.93
C GLY A 212 9.17 -10.13 17.32
N SER A 213 10.25 -10.17 16.53
CA SER A 213 10.77 -11.38 15.92
C SER A 213 12.30 -11.34 15.83
N ASN A 214 12.91 -12.53 15.85
CA ASN A 214 14.36 -12.70 15.70
C ASN A 214 14.76 -13.20 14.30
N ASP A 215 13.83 -13.80 13.58
CA ASP A 215 14.05 -14.49 12.30
C ASP A 215 13.12 -14.00 11.18
N LEU A 216 12.19 -13.07 11.46
CA LEU A 216 11.15 -12.56 10.56
C LEU A 216 10.01 -13.55 10.24
N PHE A 217 10.10 -14.78 10.75
CA PHE A 217 9.10 -15.83 10.53
C PHE A 217 8.25 -16.05 11.79
N ASN A 218 8.90 -16.16 12.94
CA ASN A 218 8.25 -16.38 14.23
C ASN A 218 8.03 -15.04 14.92
N TRP A 219 6.76 -14.64 15.00
CA TRP A 219 6.35 -13.38 15.61
C TRP A 219 5.76 -13.60 17.00
N HIS A 220 6.09 -12.73 17.94
CA HIS A 220 5.56 -12.73 19.29
C HIS A 220 4.95 -11.37 19.63
N ALA A 221 3.79 -11.36 20.29
CA ALA A 221 3.22 -10.13 20.83
C ALA A 221 4.07 -9.65 22.02
N VAL A 222 4.65 -8.45 21.89
CA VAL A 222 5.51 -7.85 22.93
C VAL A 222 4.66 -7.07 23.92
N TRP A 223 3.81 -6.20 23.39
CA TRP A 223 2.94 -5.33 24.19
C TRP A 223 1.79 -4.79 23.35
N SER A 224 0.73 -4.32 24.02
CA SER A 224 -0.42 -3.67 23.40
C SER A 224 -0.88 -2.46 24.21
N SER A 225 -1.50 -1.48 23.55
CA SER A 225 -2.13 -0.33 24.18
C SER A 225 -3.42 0.02 23.46
N THR A 226 -4.43 0.48 24.21
CA THR A 226 -5.69 1.01 23.67
C THR A 226 -5.63 2.53 23.43
N ASP A 227 -4.45 3.14 23.59
CA ASP A 227 -4.23 4.56 23.38
C ASP A 227 -2.98 4.80 22.54
N LYS A 228 -2.80 6.06 22.11
CA LYS A 228 -1.66 6.50 21.29
C LYS A 228 -0.30 6.35 21.96
N TYR A 229 -0.29 6.23 23.28
CA TYR A 229 0.90 5.96 24.08
C TYR A 229 0.98 4.48 24.43
N MET A 230 2.11 3.87 24.11
CA MET A 230 2.53 2.56 24.60
C MET A 230 3.81 2.81 25.39
N ARG A 231 3.77 2.74 26.72
CA ARG A 231 4.88 3.16 27.61
C ARG A 231 5.03 2.23 28.80
N GLY A 232 6.24 2.23 29.38
CA GLY A 232 6.50 1.62 30.68
C GLY A 232 6.56 0.09 30.64
N PHE A 233 6.61 -0.50 29.45
CA PHE A 233 6.86 -1.93 29.29
C PHE A 233 8.34 -2.16 29.03
N HIS A 234 8.91 -3.19 29.65
CA HIS A 234 10.26 -3.64 29.40
C HIS A 234 10.19 -5.15 29.28
N GLY A 235 10.82 -5.71 28.23
CA GLY A 235 10.66 -7.12 27.91
C GLY A 235 11.81 -7.71 27.14
N THR A 236 11.56 -8.91 26.61
CA THR A 236 12.49 -9.66 25.79
C THR A 236 12.94 -8.83 24.59
N PRO A 237 14.25 -8.75 24.31
CA PRO A 237 14.74 -8.01 23.17
C PRO A 237 14.54 -8.80 21.87
N TYR A 238 14.29 -8.08 20.77
CA TYR A 238 14.11 -8.64 19.44
C TYR A 238 14.98 -7.91 18.41
N LYS A 239 15.20 -8.52 17.24
CA LYS A 239 15.97 -7.89 16.14
C LYS A 239 15.08 -7.12 15.18
N ALA A 240 13.86 -7.62 14.94
CA ALA A 240 12.88 -7.03 14.04
C ALA A 240 11.56 -6.81 14.76
N PHE A 241 10.83 -5.79 14.33
CA PHE A 241 9.56 -5.42 14.89
C PHE A 241 8.51 -5.26 13.79
N ARG A 242 7.25 -5.42 14.20
CA ARG A 242 6.10 -5.07 13.38
C ARG A 242 5.07 -4.40 14.29
N LEU A 243 4.60 -3.26 13.85
CA LEU A 243 3.56 -2.48 14.51
C LEU A 243 2.24 -2.68 13.78
N VAL A 244 1.20 -3.00 14.54
CA VAL A 244 -0.19 -3.07 14.09
C VAL A 244 -0.98 -2.00 14.81
N LEU A 245 -1.77 -1.23 14.06
CA LEU A 245 -2.65 -0.19 14.58
C LEU A 245 -4.09 -0.52 14.19
N ILE A 246 -4.99 -0.39 15.15
CA ILE A 246 -6.43 -0.40 14.93
C ILE A 246 -6.92 1.00 15.25
N CYS A 247 -7.36 1.70 14.22
CA CYS A 247 -7.78 3.10 14.32
C CYS A 247 -9.28 3.20 14.08
N LYS A 248 -9.94 4.10 14.80
CA LYS A 248 -11.31 4.55 14.55
C LYS A 248 -11.24 6.04 14.30
N LEU A 249 -11.04 6.44 13.05
CA LEU A 249 -10.73 7.83 12.69
C LEU A 249 -11.99 8.56 12.23
N ASP A 250 -12.20 9.75 12.77
CA ASP A 250 -13.17 10.70 12.21
C ASP A 250 -12.64 11.29 10.89
N LYS A 251 -13.52 11.89 10.08
CA LYS A 251 -13.18 12.49 8.77
C LYS A 251 -12.02 13.49 8.81
N SER A 252 -11.88 14.24 9.90
CA SER A 252 -10.81 15.23 10.06
C SER A 252 -9.53 14.65 10.65
N GLU A 253 -9.54 13.40 11.09
CA GLU A 253 -8.42 12.77 11.79
C GLU A 253 -7.44 12.09 10.83
N SER A 254 -6.16 12.08 11.21
CA SER A 254 -5.08 11.54 10.39
C SER A 254 -3.94 11.00 11.23
N LEU A 255 -3.33 9.91 10.77
CA LEU A 255 -2.09 9.36 11.32
C LEU A 255 -0.90 9.86 10.50
N LEU A 256 0.16 10.31 11.16
CA LEU A 256 1.37 10.83 10.50
C LEU A 256 2.56 9.87 10.64
N GLY A 257 2.69 9.21 11.78
CA GLY A 257 3.82 8.31 12.04
C GLY A 257 3.92 7.94 13.51
N PHE A 258 5.08 7.43 13.93
CA PHE A 258 5.31 7.07 15.32
C PHE A 258 6.73 7.39 15.77
N THR A 259 6.90 7.64 17.07
CA THR A 259 8.20 7.78 17.72
C THR A 259 8.46 6.56 18.57
N VAL A 260 9.67 6.00 18.50
CA VAL A 260 10.09 4.84 19.30
C VAL A 260 11.24 5.23 20.21
N GLN A 261 11.17 4.79 21.46
CA GLN A 261 12.31 4.74 22.37
C GLN A 261 12.68 3.27 22.57
N PHE A 262 13.97 2.97 22.48
CA PHE A 262 14.49 1.62 22.62
C PHE A 262 15.85 1.63 23.31
N THR A 263 16.17 0.50 23.94
CA THR A 263 17.46 0.22 24.55
C THR A 263 18.16 -0.93 23.81
N PRO A 264 19.39 -0.73 23.31
CA PRO A 264 20.16 -1.80 22.69
C PRO A 264 20.70 -2.79 23.74
N ARG A 265 20.60 -4.09 23.47
CA ARG A 265 21.31 -5.13 24.24
C ARG A 265 22.59 -5.53 23.53
N MET A 266 23.72 -5.14 24.11
CA MET A 266 25.05 -5.54 23.64
C MET A 266 25.38 -6.96 24.11
N LEU A 267 24.89 -7.97 23.39
CA LEU A 267 25.31 -9.38 23.59
C LEU A 267 26.55 -9.75 22.78
N ASN A 268 26.96 -8.89 21.83
CA ASN A 268 28.06 -9.16 20.88
C ASN A 268 29.40 -8.51 21.28
N LYS A 269 29.54 -8.01 22.51
CA LYS A 269 30.82 -7.49 23.04
C LYS A 269 31.14 -8.19 24.36
N PRO A 270 32.39 -8.66 24.59
CA PRO A 270 32.80 -9.08 25.91
C PRO A 270 32.72 -7.90 26.88
N ARG A 271 32.41 -8.22 28.13
CA ARG A 271 32.16 -7.27 29.21
C ARG A 271 33.42 -6.57 29.67
#